data_AF-A0A7S2ALL7-F1
#
_entry.id   AF-A0A7S2ALL7-F1
#
_cell.length_a   1.000
_cell.length_b   1.000
_cell.length_c   1.000
_cell.angle_alpha   90.00
_cell.angle_beta   90.00
_cell.angle_gamma   90.00
#
_symmetry.space_group_name_H-M   'P 1'
#
loop_
_entity.id
_entity.type
_entity.pdbx_description
1 polymer ?
#
loop_
_entity_poly.entity_id
_entity_poly.type
_entity_poly.pdbx_seq_one_letter_code
_entity_poly.pdbx_strand_id
1 'polypeptide(L)'
;MRVLVYASSSRTTPDRFLDLATSLGKKLAEEGHTCVNGGGRTGCMGALNQACKDAGGKVVCVIHEKWVVDGEKFDFADEMLITRGGDLSERKSKLLENADCVISLPGGLGTFDEIMDVACRKQLGFVPEIPICVINARGFFDGLMSQIRRAVEEGLISLEKADTVHAEETAETALDWCTSQHKIARADPSQLNDDAVVPPPSVLEKEEESYVTSTLTILRNLAFLPPILFVYSWMFMQTISMFMKLSGEEAK
;
A
#
# COMPACT_ATOMS: atom_id res chain seq x y z
N MET A 1 -8.45 -4.81 20.62
CA MET A 1 -7.33 -5.01 19.67
C MET A 1 -6.27 -3.95 19.92
N ARG A 2 -5.06 -4.15 19.38
CA ARG A 2 -4.03 -3.12 19.23
C ARG A 2 -4.10 -2.58 17.79
N VAL A 3 -4.60 -1.37 17.65
CA VAL A 3 -4.80 -0.73 16.34
C VAL A 3 -3.64 0.22 16.11
N LEU A 4 -2.81 -0.09 15.11
CA LEU A 4 -1.72 0.79 14.68
C LEU A 4 -2.28 1.87 13.77
N VAL A 5 -2.09 3.13 14.14
CA VAL A 5 -2.58 4.29 13.39
C VAL A 5 -1.42 5.10 12.80
N TYR A 6 -1.39 5.20 11.48
CA TYR A 6 -0.50 6.13 10.75
C TYR A 6 -1.27 7.39 10.38
N ALA A 7 -0.69 8.58 10.64
CA ALA A 7 -1.39 9.85 10.42
C ALA A 7 -0.44 11.04 10.26
N SER A 8 -0.95 12.15 9.70
CA SER A 8 -0.23 13.43 9.63
C SER A 8 0.25 13.94 11.01
N SER A 9 1.49 14.41 11.07
CA SER A 9 2.03 15.22 12.18
C SER A 9 1.92 16.73 11.94
N SER A 10 1.48 17.17 10.75
CA SER A 10 1.57 18.57 10.33
C SER A 10 0.73 19.50 11.21
N ARG A 11 1.32 20.61 11.65
CA ARG A 11 0.62 21.69 12.38
C ARG A 11 -0.41 22.44 11.53
N THR A 12 -0.31 22.34 10.21
CA THR A 12 -1.23 23.01 9.26
C THR A 12 -2.28 22.04 8.70
N THR A 13 -2.48 20.89 9.37
CA THR A 13 -3.50 19.92 8.99
C THR A 13 -4.88 20.57 9.08
N PRO A 14 -5.69 20.56 7.99
CA PRO A 14 -7.04 21.14 8.00
C PRO A 14 -7.97 20.48 9.02
N ASP A 15 -8.84 21.28 9.65
CA ASP A 15 -9.76 20.86 10.72
C ASP A 15 -10.54 19.59 10.40
N ARG A 16 -11.07 19.46 9.17
CA ARG A 16 -11.80 18.27 8.73
C ARG A 16 -11.05 16.94 8.92
N PHE A 17 -9.72 16.94 8.87
CA PHE A 17 -8.90 15.75 9.10
C PHE A 17 -8.54 15.60 10.58
N LEU A 18 -8.48 16.70 11.33
CA LEU A 18 -8.38 16.66 12.79
C LEU A 18 -9.65 16.06 13.40
N ASP A 19 -10.82 16.48 12.92
CA ASP A 19 -12.12 15.95 13.33
C ASP A 19 -12.20 14.44 13.08
N LEU A 20 -11.77 13.99 11.90
CA LEU A 20 -11.70 12.58 11.54
C LEU A 20 -10.78 11.79 12.50
N ALA A 21 -9.61 12.33 12.83
CA ALA A 21 -8.68 11.73 13.76
C ALA A 21 -9.24 11.67 15.19
N THR A 22 -9.92 12.73 15.62
CA THR A 22 -10.63 12.79 16.91
C THR A 22 -11.74 11.75 16.98
N SER A 23 -12.55 11.61 15.93
CA SER A 23 -13.60 10.58 15.86
C SER A 23 -13.03 9.17 15.97
N LEU A 24 -11.94 8.87 15.25
CA LEU A 24 -11.26 7.58 15.35
C LEU A 24 -10.73 7.33 16.76
N GLY A 25 -10.07 8.32 17.38
CA GLY A 25 -9.50 8.20 18.72
C GLY A 25 -10.56 7.87 19.78
N LYS A 26 -11.70 8.58 19.75
CA LYS A 26 -12.83 8.29 20.65
C LYS A 26 -13.37 6.88 20.45
N LYS A 27 -13.63 6.47 19.20
CA LYS A 27 -14.19 5.15 18.91
C LYS A 27 -13.26 4.02 19.36
N LEU A 28 -11.95 4.16 19.14
CA LEU A 28 -10.96 3.20 19.64
C LEU A 28 -11.05 3.03 21.16
N ALA A 29 -11.17 4.13 21.90
CA ALA A 29 -11.29 4.09 23.36
C ALA A 29 -12.63 3.47 23.81
N GLU A 30 -13.74 3.90 23.22
CA GLU A 30 -15.09 3.44 23.52
C GLU A 30 -15.26 1.93 23.29
N GLU A 31 -14.57 1.37 22.28
CA GLU A 31 -14.57 -0.07 21.97
C GLU A 31 -13.47 -0.86 22.68
N GLY A 32 -12.76 -0.23 23.63
CA GLY A 32 -11.75 -0.89 24.46
C GLY A 32 -10.52 -1.34 23.66
N HIS A 33 -10.19 -0.65 22.58
CA HIS A 33 -8.98 -0.90 21.80
C HIS A 33 -7.80 -0.05 22.30
N THR A 34 -6.59 -0.55 22.08
CA THR A 34 -5.36 0.20 22.33
C THR A 34 -4.96 0.93 21.05
N CYS A 35 -4.82 2.25 21.13
CA CYS A 35 -4.31 3.08 20.05
C CYS A 35 -2.77 3.05 20.07
N VAL A 36 -2.16 2.48 19.03
CA VAL A 36 -0.70 2.46 18.83
C VAL A 36 -0.33 3.45 17.73
N ASN A 37 0.63 4.35 17.91
CA ASN A 37 1.09 5.25 16.84
C ASN A 37 2.48 5.86 17.07
N GLY A 38 2.84 6.81 16.21
CA GLY A 38 4.16 7.44 16.16
C GLY A 38 4.50 8.49 17.23
N GLY A 39 3.60 8.80 18.17
CA GLY A 39 3.86 9.72 19.28
C GLY A 39 3.81 11.22 18.95
N GLY A 40 3.24 11.60 17.79
CA GLY A 40 3.11 13.01 17.40
C GLY A 40 2.11 13.79 18.26
N ARG A 41 2.44 15.06 18.58
CA ARG A 41 1.60 15.97 19.38
C ARG A 41 0.68 16.87 18.56
N THR A 42 0.87 16.89 17.25
CA THR A 42 0.26 17.86 16.32
C THR A 42 -0.34 17.14 15.13
N GLY A 43 -1.18 17.86 14.37
CA GLY A 43 -1.90 17.27 13.25
C GLY A 43 -2.86 16.17 13.70
N CYS A 44 -3.17 15.25 12.79
CA CYS A 44 -4.03 14.10 13.05
C CYS A 44 -3.51 13.24 14.21
N MET A 45 -2.20 13.02 14.34
CA MET A 45 -1.67 12.23 15.47
C MET A 45 -1.99 12.86 16.83
N GLY A 46 -1.80 14.18 16.97
CA GLY A 46 -2.13 14.87 18.21
C GLY A 46 -3.62 14.79 18.55
N ALA A 47 -4.47 15.05 17.55
CA ALA A 47 -5.92 14.98 17.70
C ALA A 47 -6.41 13.57 18.06
N LEU A 48 -5.85 12.53 17.43
CA LEU A 48 -6.12 11.13 17.72
C LEU A 48 -5.74 10.75 19.16
N ASN A 49 -4.49 11.08 19.54
CA ASN A 49 -3.93 10.77 20.86
C ASN A 49 -4.75 11.40 21.97
N GLN A 50 -5.03 12.69 21.85
CA GLN A 50 -5.78 13.41 22.86
C GLN A 50 -7.21 12.88 22.96
N ALA A 51 -7.88 12.65 21.82
CA ALA A 51 -9.25 12.15 21.81
C ALA A 51 -9.38 10.74 22.40
N CYS A 52 -8.43 9.84 22.09
CA CYS A 52 -8.38 8.51 22.69
C CYS A 52 -8.16 8.59 24.21
N LYS A 53 -7.24 9.45 24.66
CA LYS A 53 -6.94 9.62 26.08
C LYS A 53 -8.12 10.22 26.86
N ASP A 54 -8.75 11.26 26.32
CA ASP A 54 -9.90 11.95 26.93
C ASP A 54 -11.11 11.03 27.07
N ALA A 55 -11.27 10.07 26.15
CA ALA A 55 -12.28 9.02 26.22
C ALA A 55 -11.91 7.84 27.13
N GLY A 56 -10.78 7.91 27.86
CA GLY A 56 -10.33 6.87 28.80
C GLY A 56 -9.66 5.66 28.13
N GLY A 57 -9.30 5.76 26.85
CA GLY A 57 -8.60 4.71 26.11
C GLY A 57 -7.11 4.64 26.44
N LYS A 58 -6.48 3.55 25.98
CA LYS A 58 -5.04 3.32 26.14
C LYS A 58 -4.27 3.77 24.90
N VAL A 59 -3.25 4.60 25.09
CA VAL A 59 -2.39 5.12 24.02
C VAL A 59 -0.95 4.62 24.20
N VAL A 60 -0.41 3.96 23.18
CA VAL A 60 0.99 3.50 23.14
C VAL A 60 1.69 4.18 21.97
N CYS A 61 2.83 4.80 22.23
CA CYS A 61 3.56 5.55 21.22
C CYS A 61 4.96 4.99 21.00
N VAL A 62 5.43 5.02 19.75
CA VAL A 62 6.81 4.70 19.38
C VAL A 62 7.43 5.87 18.62
N ILE A 63 8.40 6.52 19.25
CA ILE A 63 9.10 7.69 18.71
C ILE A 63 10.57 7.35 18.44
N HIS A 64 11.18 8.03 17.47
CA HIS A 64 12.63 7.97 17.25
C HIS A 64 13.32 9.07 18.08
N GLU A 65 14.48 8.80 18.65
CA GLU A 65 15.23 9.73 19.52
C GLU A 65 15.43 11.13 18.89
N LYS A 66 15.64 11.19 17.57
CA LYS A 66 15.76 12.45 16.79
C LYS A 66 14.55 13.40 16.91
N TRP A 67 13.39 12.91 17.33
CA TRP A 67 12.18 13.72 17.50
C TRP A 67 11.78 13.91 18.95
N VAL A 68 12.57 13.40 19.90
CA VAL A 68 12.38 13.67 21.32
C VAL A 68 13.00 15.04 21.61
N VAL A 69 12.19 15.96 22.15
CA VAL A 69 12.65 17.28 22.57
C VAL A 69 12.77 17.30 24.10
N ASP A 70 13.92 17.74 24.61
CA ASP A 70 14.17 17.81 26.05
C ASP A 70 13.09 18.61 26.78
N GLY A 71 12.54 18.02 27.85
CA GLY A 71 11.48 18.62 28.65
C GLY A 71 10.07 18.46 28.10
N GLU A 72 9.88 17.84 26.92
CA GLU A 72 8.54 17.49 26.45
C GLU A 72 7.92 16.37 27.30
N LYS A 73 6.68 16.60 27.75
CA LYS A 73 5.86 15.60 28.44
C LYS A 73 4.85 14.98 27.49
N PHE A 74 4.84 13.67 27.38
CA PHE A 74 3.88 12.93 26.57
C PHE A 74 2.65 12.50 27.38
N ASP A 75 1.94 13.47 27.97
CA ASP A 75 0.84 13.21 28.93
C ASP A 75 -0.35 12.42 28.32
N PHE A 76 -0.46 12.41 26.98
CA PHE A 76 -1.45 11.60 26.28
C PHE A 76 -1.06 10.11 26.16
N ALA A 77 0.22 9.77 26.31
CA ALA A 77 0.71 8.41 26.12
C ALA A 77 0.77 7.66 27.45
N ASP A 78 0.14 6.49 27.52
CA ASP A 78 0.29 5.56 28.66
C ASP A 78 1.63 4.82 28.61
N GLU A 79 2.17 4.65 27.40
CA GLU A 79 3.47 4.05 27.15
C GLU A 79 4.15 4.78 26.00
N MET A 80 5.42 5.15 26.21
CA MET A 80 6.26 5.78 25.18
C MET A 80 7.54 4.97 25.02
N LEU A 81 7.70 4.36 23.85
CA LEU A 81 8.90 3.63 23.45
C LEU A 81 9.77 4.54 22.59
N ILE A 82 11.05 4.68 22.98
CA ILE A 82 12.03 5.47 22.24
C ILE A 82 12.97 4.51 21.52
N THR A 83 12.92 4.55 20.20
CA THR A 83 13.85 3.83 19.31
C THR A 83 15.06 4.71 18.99
N ARG A 84 16.18 4.06 18.69
CA ARG A 84 17.47 4.73 18.43
C ARG A 84 18.02 4.31 17.07
N GLY A 85 19.10 4.96 16.65
CA GLY A 85 19.90 4.51 15.50
C GLY A 85 19.87 5.45 14.29
N GLY A 86 20.39 4.92 13.18
CA GLY A 86 20.65 5.71 11.97
C GLY A 86 19.42 5.92 11.07
N ASP A 87 18.42 5.04 11.17
CA ASP A 87 17.29 4.94 10.25
C ASP A 87 15.95 4.68 10.96
N LEU A 88 14.87 4.51 10.19
CA LEU A 88 13.50 4.36 10.71
C LEU A 88 13.02 2.91 10.81
N SER A 89 13.86 1.93 10.47
CA SER A 89 13.48 0.52 10.35
C SER A 89 13.11 -0.08 11.72
N GLU A 90 13.90 0.23 12.75
CA GLU A 90 13.61 -0.19 14.13
C GLU A 90 12.26 0.37 14.59
N ARG A 91 12.04 1.68 14.36
CA ARG A 91 10.77 2.35 14.71
C ARG A 91 9.58 1.71 14.00
N LYS A 92 9.67 1.48 12.69
CA LYS A 92 8.59 0.85 11.91
C LYS A 92 8.30 -0.57 12.39
N SER A 93 9.34 -1.32 12.71
CA SER A 93 9.20 -2.68 13.26
C SER A 93 8.52 -2.67 14.63
N LYS A 94 8.92 -1.74 15.51
CA LYS A 94 8.32 -1.58 16.85
C LYS A 94 6.87 -1.10 16.82
N LEU A 95 6.51 -0.24 15.88
CA LEU A 95 5.12 0.18 15.68
C LEU A 95 4.21 -1.01 15.31
N LEU A 96 4.72 -1.91 14.46
CA LEU A 96 3.97 -3.07 13.98
C LEU A 96 3.97 -4.24 14.96
N GLU A 97 4.87 -4.24 15.95
CA GLU A 97 4.98 -5.32 16.92
C GLU A 97 3.68 -5.46 17.73
N ASN A 98 3.06 -6.65 17.64
CA ASN A 98 1.76 -6.97 18.24
C ASN A 98 0.60 -6.09 17.74
N ALA A 99 0.69 -5.47 16.56
CA ALA A 99 -0.46 -4.83 15.93
C ALA A 99 -1.44 -5.90 15.42
N ASP A 100 -2.72 -5.76 15.75
CA ASP A 100 -3.78 -6.64 15.25
C ASP A 100 -4.31 -6.13 13.89
N CYS A 101 -4.21 -4.83 13.63
CA CYS A 101 -4.57 -4.20 12.36
C CYS A 101 -3.89 -2.83 12.23
N VAL A 102 -3.88 -2.31 11.01
CA VAL A 102 -3.37 -0.99 10.66
C VAL A 102 -4.51 -0.15 10.09
N ILE A 103 -4.67 1.07 10.60
CA ILE A 103 -5.56 2.10 10.04
C ILE A 103 -4.70 3.31 9.67
N SER A 104 -4.85 3.85 8.47
CA SER A 104 -4.20 5.11 8.11
C SER A 104 -5.21 6.24 7.93
N LEU A 105 -4.98 7.32 8.67
CA LEU A 105 -5.59 8.62 8.44
C LEU A 105 -4.81 9.39 7.36
N PRO A 106 -5.43 10.39 6.71
CA PRO A 106 -4.76 11.29 5.79
C PRO A 106 -3.44 11.87 6.35
N GLY A 107 -2.41 11.84 5.51
CA GLY A 107 -1.03 12.09 5.90
C GLY A 107 -0.11 12.47 4.75
N GLY A 108 1.15 12.74 5.06
CA GLY A 108 2.18 13.12 4.09
C GLY A 108 3.10 11.97 3.70
N LEU A 109 4.30 12.29 3.21
CA LEU A 109 5.30 11.31 2.78
C LEU A 109 5.61 10.25 3.84
N GLY A 110 5.69 10.62 5.12
CA GLY A 110 5.93 9.65 6.20
C GLY A 110 4.80 8.63 6.33
N THR A 111 3.55 9.07 6.21
CA THR A 111 2.37 8.19 6.24
C THR A 111 2.35 7.28 5.01
N PHE A 112 2.71 7.79 3.83
CA PHE A 112 2.82 6.98 2.62
C PHE A 112 3.95 5.94 2.73
N ASP A 113 5.11 6.31 3.28
CA ASP A 113 6.19 5.35 3.58
C ASP A 113 5.69 4.25 4.50
N GLU A 114 5.03 4.60 5.60
CA GLU A 114 4.52 3.64 6.59
C GLU A 114 3.48 2.68 6.00
N ILE A 115 2.51 3.16 5.19
CA ILE A 115 1.53 2.31 4.51
C ILE A 115 2.20 1.36 3.51
N MET A 116 3.07 1.90 2.65
CA MET A 116 3.71 1.10 1.61
C MET A 116 4.70 0.10 2.20
N ASP A 117 5.40 0.46 3.28
CA ASP A 117 6.30 -0.44 4.01
C ASP A 117 5.54 -1.65 4.56
N VAL A 118 4.44 -1.43 5.28
CA VAL A 118 3.66 -2.54 5.84
C VAL A 118 3.01 -3.38 4.75
N ALA A 119 2.50 -2.76 3.67
CA ALA A 119 1.91 -3.46 2.55
C ALA A 119 2.95 -4.36 1.84
N CYS A 120 4.14 -3.81 1.53
CA CYS A 120 5.22 -4.59 0.93
C CYS A 120 5.70 -5.73 1.84
N ARG A 121 5.84 -5.47 3.15
CA ARG A 121 6.26 -6.49 4.12
C ARG A 121 5.24 -7.61 4.25
N LYS A 122 3.94 -7.29 4.22
CA LYS A 122 2.86 -8.27 4.18
C LYS A 122 2.91 -9.08 2.89
N GLN A 123 2.95 -8.43 1.73
CA GLN A 123 3.02 -9.08 0.42
C GLN A 123 4.20 -10.05 0.29
N LEU A 124 5.34 -9.73 0.92
CA LEU A 124 6.56 -10.53 0.91
C LEU A 124 6.65 -11.56 2.05
N GLY A 125 5.64 -11.64 2.93
CA GLY A 125 5.60 -12.61 4.04
C GLY A 125 6.56 -12.30 5.20
N PHE A 126 7.06 -11.07 5.32
CA PHE A 126 7.93 -10.66 6.44
C PHE A 126 7.15 -10.38 7.73
N VAL A 127 5.84 -10.25 7.64
CA VAL A 127 4.93 -10.02 8.76
C VAL A 127 3.73 -10.93 8.61
N PRO A 128 3.07 -11.32 9.71
CA PRO A 128 1.82 -12.06 9.62
C PRO A 128 0.78 -11.31 8.81
N GLU A 129 -0.21 -12.05 8.32
CA GLU A 129 -1.40 -11.46 7.74
C GLU A 129 -2.01 -10.44 8.70
N ILE A 130 -2.01 -9.19 8.27
CA ILE A 130 -2.51 -8.05 9.03
C ILE A 130 -3.46 -7.23 8.14
N PRO A 131 -4.67 -6.90 8.64
CA PRO A 131 -5.59 -6.01 7.92
C PRO A 131 -5.00 -4.60 7.86
N ILE A 132 -4.92 -4.03 6.66
CA ILE A 132 -4.45 -2.65 6.44
C ILE A 132 -5.59 -1.88 5.79
N CYS A 133 -6.11 -0.87 6.49
CA CYS A 133 -7.18 -0.02 6.01
C CYS A 133 -6.71 1.44 5.92
N VAL A 134 -7.05 2.12 4.83
CA VAL A 134 -6.90 3.58 4.71
C VAL A 134 -8.27 4.25 4.83
N ILE A 135 -8.35 5.34 5.58
CA ILE A 135 -9.56 6.14 5.65
C ILE A 135 -9.54 7.14 4.50
N ASN A 136 -10.18 6.78 3.39
CA ASN A 136 -10.27 7.55 2.14
C ASN A 136 -11.30 8.69 2.21
N ALA A 137 -11.25 9.47 3.29
CA ALA A 137 -12.16 10.59 3.50
C ALA A 137 -12.01 11.61 2.36
N ARG A 138 -13.10 11.84 1.61
CA ARG A 138 -13.16 12.76 0.47
C ARG A 138 -12.16 12.44 -0.65
N GLY A 139 -11.87 11.16 -0.86
CA GLY A 139 -11.00 10.72 -1.95
C GLY A 139 -9.51 11.02 -1.74
N PHE A 140 -9.08 11.27 -0.50
CA PHE A 140 -7.68 11.61 -0.21
C PHE A 140 -6.67 10.55 -0.73
N PHE A 141 -7.03 9.28 -0.63
CA PHE A 141 -6.23 8.14 -1.08
C PHE A 141 -6.56 7.65 -2.50
N ASP A 142 -7.44 8.33 -3.24
CA ASP A 142 -7.81 7.91 -4.61
C ASP A 142 -6.59 7.75 -5.52
N GLY A 143 -5.63 8.67 -5.42
CA GLY A 143 -4.38 8.61 -6.18
C GLY A 143 -3.52 7.40 -5.83
N LEU A 144 -3.41 7.06 -4.53
CA LEU A 144 -2.67 5.88 -4.07
C LEU A 144 -3.32 4.60 -4.58
N MET A 145 -4.64 4.48 -4.40
CA MET A 145 -5.41 3.31 -4.83
C MET A 145 -5.39 3.16 -6.36
N SER A 146 -5.46 4.26 -7.11
CA SER A 146 -5.34 4.24 -8.57
C SER A 146 -3.96 3.77 -9.02
N GLN A 147 -2.88 4.15 -8.32
CA GLN A 147 -1.54 3.72 -8.67
C GLN A 147 -1.32 2.22 -8.42
N ILE A 148 -1.87 1.68 -7.33
CA ILE A 148 -1.86 0.24 -7.05
C ILE A 148 -2.64 -0.51 -8.13
N ARG A 149 -3.85 -0.04 -8.48
CA ARG A 149 -4.66 -0.64 -9.55
C ARG A 149 -3.92 -0.66 -10.88
N ARG A 150 -3.25 0.43 -11.24
CA ARG A 150 -2.45 0.49 -12.46
C ARG A 150 -1.32 -0.55 -12.45
N ALA A 151 -0.67 -0.77 -11.32
CA ALA A 151 0.36 -1.81 -11.22
C ALA A 151 -0.21 -3.23 -11.49
N VAL A 152 -1.47 -3.49 -11.10
CA VAL A 152 -2.17 -4.73 -11.45
C VAL A 152 -2.44 -4.80 -12.96
N GLU A 153 -3.02 -3.74 -13.52
CA GLU A 153 -3.38 -3.65 -14.94
C GLU A 153 -2.16 -3.85 -15.87
N GLU A 154 -0.99 -3.35 -15.45
CA GLU A 154 0.27 -3.47 -16.17
C GLU A 154 1.04 -4.78 -15.85
N GLY A 155 0.48 -5.67 -15.02
CA GLY A 155 1.06 -6.98 -14.68
C GLY A 155 2.28 -6.91 -13.75
N LEU A 156 2.47 -5.81 -13.02
CA LEU A 156 3.60 -5.62 -12.09
C LEU A 156 3.33 -6.25 -10.71
N ILE A 157 2.07 -6.49 -10.37
CA ILE A 157 1.62 -7.18 -9.15
C ILE A 157 0.37 -8.01 -9.49
N SER A 158 0.23 -9.20 -8.88
CA SER A 158 -0.98 -10.01 -9.06
C SER A 158 -2.17 -9.36 -8.34
N LEU A 159 -3.39 -9.59 -8.84
CA LEU A 159 -4.61 -9.07 -8.23
C LEU A 159 -4.76 -9.47 -6.76
N GLU A 160 -4.49 -10.74 -6.45
CA GLU A 160 -4.48 -11.29 -5.09
C GLU A 160 -3.54 -10.52 -4.16
N LYS A 161 -2.33 -10.20 -4.64
CA LYS A 161 -1.32 -9.47 -3.86
C LYS A 161 -1.61 -7.98 -3.78
N ALA A 162 -2.37 -7.42 -4.73
CA ALA A 162 -2.75 -6.02 -4.71
C ALA A 162 -3.88 -5.71 -3.73
N ASP A 163 -4.66 -6.72 -3.32
CA ASP A 163 -5.69 -6.61 -2.28
C ASP A 163 -5.09 -6.55 -0.86
N THR A 164 -4.01 -5.79 -0.70
CA THR A 164 -3.26 -5.64 0.55
C THR A 164 -3.76 -4.44 1.35
N VAL A 165 -4.29 -3.41 0.69
CA VAL A 165 -4.75 -2.16 1.31
C VAL A 165 -6.24 -1.96 1.00
N HIS A 166 -7.08 -2.04 2.04
CA HIS A 166 -8.50 -1.78 1.95
C HIS A 166 -8.79 -0.29 2.16
N ALA A 167 -9.88 0.22 1.57
CA ALA A 167 -10.26 1.62 1.72
C ALA A 167 -11.68 1.74 2.28
N GLU A 168 -11.82 2.59 3.31
CA GLU A 168 -13.09 2.93 3.95
C GLU A 168 -13.24 4.44 4.02
N GLU A 169 -14.46 4.97 3.99
CA GLU A 169 -14.66 6.42 3.95
C GLU A 169 -14.63 7.09 5.32
N THR A 170 -14.89 6.32 6.39
CA THR A 170 -15.10 6.85 7.74
C THR A 170 -14.26 6.10 8.76
N ALA A 171 -14.03 6.75 9.92
CA ALA A 171 -13.39 6.09 11.06
C ALA A 171 -14.19 4.90 11.58
N GLU A 172 -15.53 4.96 11.46
CA GLU A 172 -16.42 3.89 11.91
C GLU A 172 -16.28 2.65 11.03
N THR A 173 -16.49 2.81 9.72
CA THR A 173 -16.43 1.69 8.80
C THR A 173 -15.03 1.09 8.68
N ALA A 174 -13.97 1.91 8.80
CA ALA A 174 -12.59 1.43 8.88
C ALA A 174 -12.35 0.52 10.10
N LEU A 175 -12.81 0.94 11.28
CA LEU A 175 -12.62 0.14 12.49
C LEU A 175 -13.48 -1.12 12.48
N ASP A 176 -14.72 -1.03 12.01
CA ASP A 176 -15.62 -2.18 11.90
C ASP A 176 -15.04 -3.24 10.95
N TRP A 177 -14.49 -2.81 9.81
CA TRP A 177 -13.80 -3.70 8.87
C TRP A 177 -12.57 -4.35 9.52
N CYS A 178 -11.69 -3.57 10.17
CA CYS A 178 -10.53 -4.14 10.86
C CYS A 178 -10.94 -5.16 11.93
N THR A 179 -12.01 -4.86 12.67
CA THR A 179 -12.57 -5.75 13.70
C THR A 179 -13.13 -7.03 13.11
N SER A 180 -13.80 -6.97 11.96
CA SER A 180 -14.29 -8.17 11.28
C SER A 180 -13.14 -9.04 10.78
N GLN A 181 -12.11 -8.44 10.16
CA GLN A 181 -10.95 -9.18 9.67
C GLN A 181 -10.18 -9.86 10.82
N HIS A 182 -10.00 -9.16 11.95
CA HIS A 182 -9.36 -9.75 13.14
C HIS A 182 -10.14 -10.92 13.74
N LYS A 183 -11.48 -10.85 13.71
CA LYS A 183 -12.32 -11.97 14.16
C LYS A 183 -12.19 -13.18 13.24
N ILE A 184 -12.15 -12.97 11.93
CA ILE A 184 -11.92 -14.04 10.94
C ILE A 184 -10.56 -14.71 11.19
N ALA A 185 -9.50 -13.90 11.30
CA ALA A 185 -8.15 -14.36 11.62
C ALA A 185 -8.07 -15.26 12.86
N ARG A 186 -8.85 -14.95 13.89
CA ARG A 186 -8.90 -15.73 15.14
C ARG A 186 -9.79 -16.96 15.07
N ALA A 187 -10.87 -16.90 14.30
CA ALA A 187 -11.80 -18.02 14.16
C ALA A 187 -11.23 -19.13 13.28
N ASP A 188 -10.49 -18.76 12.24
CA ASP A 188 -9.81 -19.67 11.33
C ASP A 188 -8.56 -18.97 10.73
N PRO A 189 -7.35 -19.25 11.24
CA PRO A 189 -6.13 -18.64 10.73
C PRO A 189 -5.87 -18.88 9.23
N SER A 190 -6.49 -19.90 8.62
CA SER A 190 -6.38 -20.20 7.18
C SER A 190 -7.25 -19.30 6.29
N GLN A 191 -8.19 -18.55 6.88
CA GLN A 191 -9.10 -17.66 6.12
C GLN A 191 -8.59 -16.23 5.94
N LEU A 192 -7.38 -15.93 6.41
CA LEU A 192 -6.68 -14.68 6.11
C LEU A 192 -6.05 -14.67 4.69
N ASN A 193 -6.56 -15.50 3.76
CA ASN A 193 -5.92 -15.97 2.53
C ASN A 193 -4.70 -16.86 2.80
N ASP A 194 -4.95 -18.17 2.88
CA ASP A 194 -3.93 -19.20 2.68
C ASP A 194 -4.20 -19.89 1.34
N ASP A 195 -3.48 -19.46 0.30
CA ASP A 195 -3.18 -20.27 -0.88
C ASP A 195 -1.96 -19.69 -1.64
N ALA A 196 -0.82 -19.60 -0.96
CA ALA A 196 0.49 -19.68 -1.62
C ALA A 196 1.61 -20.01 -0.62
N VAL A 197 1.67 -21.26 -0.18
CA VAL A 197 2.96 -21.84 0.22
C VAL A 197 3.82 -21.91 -1.04
N VAL A 198 4.59 -20.87 -1.32
CA VAL A 198 5.70 -20.94 -2.28
C VAL A 198 6.86 -21.57 -1.52
N PRO A 199 7.26 -22.83 -1.82
CA PRO A 199 8.46 -23.38 -1.24
C PRO A 199 9.67 -22.52 -1.65
N PRO A 200 10.75 -22.46 -0.84
CA PRO A 200 11.94 -21.73 -1.22
C PRO A 200 12.42 -22.23 -2.59
N PRO A 201 12.93 -21.35 -3.48
CA PRO A 201 13.35 -21.76 -4.80
C PRO A 201 14.42 -22.83 -4.65
N SER A 202 14.04 -24.08 -4.95
CA SER A 202 15.00 -25.15 -5.15
C SER A 202 15.79 -24.78 -6.40
N VAL A 203 17.09 -24.61 -6.17
CA VAL A 203 18.18 -24.51 -7.14
C VAL A 203 17.78 -24.99 -8.54
N LEU A 204 17.87 -24.04 -9.49
CA LEU A 204 18.10 -24.23 -10.92
C LEU A 204 18.13 -25.69 -11.37
N GLU A 205 17.06 -26.17 -11.99
CA GLU A 205 17.13 -27.12 -13.10
C GLU A 205 15.73 -27.37 -13.71
N LYS A 206 15.66 -27.16 -15.04
CA LYS A 206 14.63 -27.62 -16.00
C LYS A 206 13.32 -26.82 -16.12
N GLU A 207 13.38 -25.69 -16.83
CA GLU A 207 12.32 -25.30 -17.78
C GLU A 207 12.93 -24.53 -18.97
N GLU A 208 13.64 -25.23 -19.86
CA GLU A 208 14.04 -24.70 -21.18
C GLU A 208 13.10 -25.15 -22.33
N GLU A 209 12.10 -26.00 -22.08
CA GLU A 209 11.30 -26.61 -23.16
C GLU A 209 9.99 -25.89 -23.54
N SER A 210 9.56 -24.85 -22.80
CA SER A 210 8.27 -24.20 -23.07
C SER A 210 8.34 -22.99 -24.03
N TYR A 211 9.51 -22.36 -24.17
CA TYR A 211 9.66 -21.15 -25.00
C TYR A 211 9.81 -21.41 -26.51
N VAL A 212 10.23 -22.63 -26.91
CA VAL A 212 10.40 -22.98 -28.33
C VAL A 212 9.04 -23.19 -29.02
N THR A 213 8.02 -23.66 -28.30
CA THR A 213 6.69 -23.97 -28.85
C THR A 213 5.85 -22.72 -29.10
N SER A 214 6.04 -21.67 -28.28
CA SER A 214 5.31 -20.39 -28.41
C SER A 214 5.80 -19.57 -29.61
N THR A 215 7.10 -19.61 -29.91
CA THR A 215 7.69 -18.90 -31.06
C THR A 215 7.29 -19.55 -32.40
N LEU A 216 7.20 -20.88 -32.46
CA LEU A 216 6.75 -21.62 -33.64
C LEU A 216 5.24 -21.46 -33.91
N THR A 217 4.43 -21.27 -32.86
CA THR A 217 2.98 -21.03 -32.99
C THR A 217 2.68 -19.62 -33.52
N ILE A 218 3.46 -18.62 -33.11
CA ILE A 218 3.36 -17.24 -33.62
C ILE A 218 3.79 -17.18 -35.11
N LEU A 219 4.83 -17.90 -35.50
CA LEU A 219 5.25 -17.99 -36.91
C LEU A 219 4.23 -18.73 -37.80
N ARG A 220 3.51 -19.71 -37.26
CA ARG A 220 2.48 -20.46 -38.00
C ARG A 220 1.18 -19.67 -38.21
N ASN A 221 0.90 -18.67 -37.37
CA ASN A 221 -0.25 -17.77 -37.52
C ASN A 221 0.01 -16.55 -38.40
N LEU A 222 1.27 -16.28 -38.78
CA LEU A 222 1.60 -15.25 -39.79
C LEU A 222 1.30 -15.70 -41.23
N ALA A 223 1.01 -16.98 -41.46
CA ALA A 223 0.66 -17.52 -42.78
C ALA A 223 -0.81 -17.29 -43.20
N PHE A 224 -1.64 -16.66 -42.36
CA PHE A 224 -3.07 -16.40 -42.61
C PHE A 224 -3.45 -14.92 -42.52
N LEU A 225 -2.54 -14.02 -42.89
CA LEU A 225 -2.89 -12.62 -43.11
C LEU A 225 -3.69 -12.47 -44.43
N PRO A 226 -4.85 -11.80 -44.42
CA PRO A 226 -5.64 -11.57 -45.64
C PRO A 226 -4.85 -10.72 -46.64
N PRO A 227 -5.13 -10.84 -47.96
CA PRO A 227 -4.36 -10.19 -49.05
C PRO A 227 -4.37 -8.64 -49.01
N ILE A 228 -5.02 -8.03 -48.02
CA ILE A 228 -5.07 -6.59 -47.80
C ILE A 228 -3.68 -5.99 -47.45
N LEU A 229 -2.78 -6.73 -46.79
CA LEU A 229 -1.44 -6.20 -46.49
C LEU A 229 -0.52 -6.11 -47.71
N PHE A 230 -0.74 -6.93 -48.75
CA PHE A 230 0.00 -6.82 -50.00
C PHE A 230 -0.37 -5.53 -50.77
N VAL A 231 -1.62 -5.08 -50.67
CA VAL A 231 -2.07 -3.83 -51.32
C VAL A 231 -1.40 -2.62 -50.66
N TYR A 232 -1.32 -2.58 -49.33
CA TYR A 232 -0.67 -1.48 -48.61
C TYR A 232 0.85 -1.45 -48.80
N SER A 233 1.52 -2.61 -48.85
CA SER A 233 2.96 -2.69 -49.15
C SER A 233 3.27 -2.24 -50.59
N TRP A 234 2.42 -2.62 -51.56
CA TRP A 234 2.56 -2.19 -52.95
C TRP A 234 2.28 -0.69 -53.14
N MET A 235 1.24 -0.14 -52.49
CA MET A 235 0.97 1.30 -52.50
C MET A 235 2.08 2.10 -51.82
N PHE A 236 2.66 1.59 -50.73
CA PHE A 236 3.78 2.22 -50.04
C PHE A 236 5.06 2.23 -50.91
N MET A 237 5.38 1.12 -51.59
CA MET A 237 6.49 1.09 -52.55
C MET A 237 6.29 2.01 -53.76
N GLN A 238 5.06 2.12 -54.29
CA GLN A 238 4.73 3.07 -55.37
C GLN A 238 4.92 4.52 -54.91
N THR A 239 4.55 4.83 -53.66
CA THR A 239 4.71 6.17 -53.08
C THR A 239 6.18 6.52 -52.87
N ILE A 240 7.01 5.58 -52.41
CA ILE A 240 8.46 5.76 -52.27
C ILE A 240 9.13 5.92 -53.64
N SER A 241 8.76 5.10 -54.64
CA SER A 241 9.30 5.20 -55.99
C SER A 241 8.95 6.53 -56.67
N MET A 242 7.73 7.05 -56.44
CA MET A 242 7.32 8.37 -56.90
C MET A 242 8.08 9.49 -56.20
N PHE A 243 8.34 9.37 -54.90
CA PHE A 243 9.16 10.33 -54.15
C PHE A 243 10.62 10.36 -54.62
N MET A 244 11.23 9.19 -54.86
CA MET A 244 12.60 9.09 -55.37
C MET A 244 12.75 9.65 -56.79
N LYS A 245 11.74 9.50 -57.65
CA LYS A 245 11.73 10.12 -58.99
C LYS A 245 11.57 11.65 -58.94
N LEU A 246 10.89 12.18 -57.92
CA LEU A 246 10.73 13.62 -57.72
C LEU A 246 11.93 14.28 -57.03
N SER A 247 12.72 13.51 -56.25
CA SER A 247 13.92 14.02 -55.55
C SER A 247 15.21 13.96 -56.38
N GLY A 248 15.17 13.44 -57.61
CA GLY A 248 16.32 13.45 -58.53
C GLY A 248 17.46 12.50 -58.15
N GLU A 249 17.23 11.56 -57.23
CA GLU A 249 18.22 10.55 -56.87
C GLU A 249 17.94 9.24 -57.64
N GLU A 250 18.48 9.16 -58.86
CA GLU A 250 18.70 7.86 -59.49
C GLU A 250 19.91 7.18 -58.81
N ALA A 251 19.63 6.18 -57.98
CA ALA A 251 20.65 5.32 -57.39
C ALA A 251 21.29 4.44 -58.49
N LYS A 252 22.61 4.61 -58.66
CA LYS A 252 23.51 3.64 -59.30
C LYS A 252 23.80 2.48 -58.36
#